data_AF-H0SHW1-F1
#
_entry.id   AF-H0SHW1-F1
#
_cell.length_a   1.000
_cell.length_b   1.000
_cell.length_c   1.000
_cell.angle_alpha   90.00
_cell.angle_beta   90.00
_cell.angle_gamma   90.00
#
_symmetry.space_group_name_H-M   'P 1'
#
loop_
_entity.id
_entity.type
_entity.pdbx_description
1 polymer ?
#
loop_
_entity_poly.entity_id
_entity_poly.type
_entity_poly.pdbx_seq_one_letter_code
_entity_poly.pdbx_strand_id
1 'polypeptide(L)'
;MLHRLPLRKLAGIAAAAALLALLAYAELALDWRAASAHQVVRFTMGVSHGVDLAELRGYEAAMTNKYGPTVSTILPFDTGIAEVRLNGALVETNAELRQIDGVDGLFLLGSDDDIRSRFPFDVSTRQVMASSKSSIAAGLRRRLKKSPAVWLDFADKDWTFDHCVARPKDLGLGWVGTALRLRGGTACIAGWHGKEAGRMLIGTAVADGDPWMRPFSRRICRAITEATLQQLAAEGVDQPTHAACLLVDRPAYRSARKSLVVDAYAVAAGGELRRMDFNRSPPP
;
A
#
# COMPACT_ATOMS: atom_id res chain seq x y z
N MET A 1 -0.04 3.86 46.51
CA MET A 1 0.83 4.95 46.01
C MET A 1 0.41 5.30 44.59
N LEU A 2 -0.30 6.41 44.39
CA LEU A 2 -0.64 6.93 43.06
C LEU A 2 0.47 7.89 42.62
N HIS A 3 1.23 7.54 41.58
CA HIS A 3 2.21 8.44 40.96
C HIS A 3 1.48 9.65 40.35
N ARG A 4 1.55 10.80 41.02
CA ARG A 4 1.15 12.08 40.45
C ARG A 4 2.17 12.47 39.39
N LEU A 5 1.80 12.32 38.12
CA LEU A 5 2.53 12.92 37.01
C LEU A 5 2.58 14.45 37.20
N PRO A 6 3.75 15.09 37.05
CA PRO A 6 3.87 16.53 37.27
C PRO A 6 3.00 17.29 36.26
N LEU A 7 2.21 18.26 36.74
CA LEU A 7 1.23 19.04 35.96
C LEU A 7 1.76 19.59 34.62
N ARG A 8 3.06 19.91 34.54
CA ARG A 8 3.73 20.34 33.30
C ARG A 8 3.74 19.29 32.19
N LYS A 9 3.90 18.00 32.54
CA LYS A 9 3.83 16.90 31.57
C LYS A 9 2.40 16.68 31.06
N LEU A 10 1.41 16.81 31.94
CA LEU A 10 -0.01 16.72 31.55
C LEU A 10 -0.43 17.87 30.62
N ALA A 11 0.01 19.10 30.88
CA ALA A 11 -0.25 20.25 30.01
C ALA A 11 0.40 20.08 28.62
N GLY A 12 1.63 19.56 28.55
CA GLY A 12 2.30 19.27 27.27
C GLY A 12 1.59 18.19 26.45
N ILE A 13 1.12 17.12 27.10
CA ILE A 13 0.35 16.05 26.43
C ILE A 13 -1.00 16.58 25.94
N ALA A 14 -1.71 17.37 26.75
CA ALA A 14 -2.99 17.97 26.36
C ALA A 14 -2.84 18.92 25.16
N ALA A 15 -1.79 19.75 25.14
CA ALA A 15 -1.51 20.64 24.02
C ALA A 15 -1.18 19.87 22.72
N ALA A 16 -0.37 18.80 22.82
CA ALA A 16 -0.07 17.95 21.67
C ALA A 16 -1.32 17.22 21.15
N ALA A 17 -2.17 16.72 22.03
CA ALA A 17 -3.44 16.08 21.65
C ALA A 17 -4.40 17.07 20.97
N ALA A 18 -4.52 18.29 21.49
CA ALA A 18 -5.33 19.34 20.89
C ALA A 18 -4.82 19.74 19.50
N LEU A 19 -3.49 19.85 19.32
CA LEU A 19 -2.89 20.13 18.02
C LEU A 19 -3.17 19.00 17.01
N LEU A 20 -3.03 17.74 17.41
CA LEU A 20 -3.36 16.59 16.57
C LEU A 20 -4.84 16.56 16.17
N ALA A 21 -5.73 16.88 17.12
CA ALA A 21 -7.17 16.97 16.84
C ALA A 21 -7.49 18.10 15.85
N LEU A 22 -6.85 19.26 15.99
CA LEU A 22 -6.99 20.38 15.04
C LEU A 22 -6.48 20.01 13.65
N LEU A 23 -5.33 19.34 13.55
CA LEU A 23 -4.78 18.88 12.28
C LEU A 23 -5.71 17.84 11.63
N ALA A 24 -6.19 16.86 12.39
CA ALA A 24 -7.13 15.86 11.88
C ALA A 24 -8.47 16.50 11.44
N TYR A 25 -8.95 17.52 12.15
CA TYR A 25 -10.14 18.28 11.76
C TYR A 25 -9.91 19.08 10.48
N ALA A 26 -8.75 19.74 10.35
CA ALA A 26 -8.39 20.47 9.13
C ALA A 26 -8.32 19.54 7.91
N GLU A 27 -7.78 18.33 8.08
CA GLU A 27 -7.80 17.29 7.04
C GLU A 27 -9.22 16.89 6.65
N LEU A 28 -10.11 16.67 7.62
CA LEU A 28 -11.50 16.34 7.34
C LEU A 28 -12.20 17.47 6.56
N ALA A 29 -11.95 18.72 6.93
CA ALA A 29 -12.52 19.87 6.25
C ALA A 29 -12.01 20.04 4.82
N LEU A 30 -10.72 19.75 4.58
CA LEU A 30 -10.12 19.77 3.25
C LEU A 30 -10.63 18.61 2.39
N ASP A 31 -10.78 17.42 2.96
CA ASP A 31 -11.33 16.25 2.27
C ASP A 31 -12.81 16.45 1.89
N TRP A 32 -13.60 17.13 2.72
CA TRP A 32 -14.97 17.51 2.36
C TRP A 32 -15.00 18.42 1.12
N ARG A 33 -14.02 19.30 0.98
CA ARG A 33 -13.93 20.25 -0.14
C ARG A 33 -13.25 19.67 -1.38
N ALA A 34 -12.71 18.46 -1.31
CA ALA A 34 -12.03 17.85 -2.44
C ALA A 34 -13.02 17.57 -3.59
N ALA A 35 -12.61 17.86 -4.83
CA ALA A 35 -13.40 17.54 -6.01
C ALA A 35 -13.69 16.03 -6.06
N SER A 36 -14.96 15.67 -6.28
CA SER A 36 -15.43 14.30 -6.42
C SER A 36 -15.82 14.03 -7.86
N ALA A 37 -15.48 12.84 -8.34
CA ALA A 37 -16.02 12.28 -9.56
C ALA A 37 -17.24 11.42 -9.20
N HIS A 38 -18.36 11.58 -9.90
CA HIS A 38 -19.54 10.70 -9.81
C HIS A 38 -19.28 9.29 -10.40
N GLN A 39 -18.06 8.78 -10.27
CA GLN A 39 -17.64 7.47 -10.73
C GLN A 39 -17.38 6.57 -9.54
N VAL A 40 -17.88 5.34 -9.65
CA VAL A 40 -17.69 4.30 -8.64
C VAL A 40 -16.54 3.39 -9.05
N VAL A 41 -15.64 3.16 -8.09
CA VAL A 41 -14.55 2.18 -8.21
C VAL A 41 -14.71 1.10 -7.15
N ARG A 42 -14.54 -0.16 -7.58
CA ARG A 42 -14.44 -1.32 -6.70
C ARG A 42 -13.06 -1.92 -6.80
N PHE A 43 -12.67 -2.68 -5.79
CA PHE A 43 -11.42 -3.42 -5.83
C PHE A 43 -11.50 -4.73 -5.07
N THR A 44 -10.63 -5.65 -5.44
CA THR A 44 -10.30 -6.85 -4.69
C THR A 44 -8.79 -7.05 -4.76
N MET A 45 -8.16 -7.40 -3.64
CA MET A 45 -6.70 -7.44 -3.55
C MET A 45 -6.20 -8.43 -2.51
N GLY A 46 -4.99 -8.93 -2.73
CA GLY A 46 -4.19 -9.67 -1.79
C GLY A 46 -2.89 -8.92 -1.47
N VAL A 47 -2.33 -9.22 -0.30
CA VAL A 47 -1.03 -8.69 0.12
C VAL A 47 -0.03 -9.83 0.21
N SER A 48 1.08 -9.69 -0.50
CA SER A 48 2.20 -10.62 -0.50
C SER A 48 3.19 -10.19 0.58
N HIS A 49 3.69 -11.16 1.33
CA HIS A 49 4.65 -10.91 2.40
C HIS A 49 5.95 -11.62 2.06
N GLY A 50 7.07 -10.93 2.29
CA GLY A 50 8.42 -11.44 2.09
C GLY A 50 9.26 -11.26 3.35
N VAL A 51 10.44 -11.88 3.33
CA VAL A 51 11.49 -11.70 4.34
C VAL A 51 12.74 -11.22 3.63
N ASP A 52 13.36 -10.17 4.16
CA ASP A 52 14.68 -9.76 3.68
C ASP A 52 15.73 -10.75 4.23
N LEU A 53 16.45 -11.41 3.31
CA LEU A 53 17.48 -12.38 3.67
C LEU A 53 18.65 -11.73 4.41
N ALA A 54 18.96 -10.46 4.15
CA ALA A 54 20.00 -9.75 4.89
C ALA A 54 19.57 -9.49 6.34
N GLU A 55 18.30 -9.13 6.55
CA GLU A 55 17.72 -8.94 7.88
C GLU A 55 17.64 -10.26 8.65
N LEU A 56 17.24 -11.35 7.99
CA LEU A 56 17.23 -12.70 8.58
C LEU A 56 18.63 -13.14 9.01
N ARG A 57 19.64 -12.99 8.15
CA ARG A 57 21.04 -13.32 8.49
C ARG A 57 21.58 -12.47 9.64
N GLY A 58 21.22 -11.19 9.67
CA GLY A 58 21.57 -10.30 10.79
C GLY A 58 20.93 -10.75 12.10
N TYR A 59 19.66 -11.17 12.05
CA TYR A 59 18.95 -11.73 13.20
C TYR A 59 19.56 -13.04 13.68
N GLU A 60 19.89 -13.97 12.76
CA GLU A 60 20.58 -15.24 13.07
C GLU A 60 21.92 -15.00 13.77
N ALA A 61 22.73 -14.06 13.27
CA ALA A 61 23.99 -13.69 13.89
C ALA A 61 23.80 -13.09 15.29
N ALA A 62 22.79 -12.23 15.47
CA ALA A 62 22.45 -11.65 16.77
C ALA A 62 22.02 -12.71 17.79
N MET A 63 21.21 -13.68 17.37
CA MET A 63 20.77 -14.78 18.23
C MET A 63 21.92 -15.73 18.59
N THR A 64 22.80 -16.01 17.63
CA THR A 64 24.02 -16.80 17.85
C THR A 64 24.94 -16.14 18.87
N ASN A 65 25.10 -14.82 18.79
CA ASN A 65 25.87 -14.05 19.77
C ASN A 65 25.21 -14.04 21.16
N LYS A 66 23.88 -14.04 21.22
CA LYS A 66 23.11 -13.96 22.48
C LYS A 66 23.02 -15.31 23.22
N TYR A 67 22.77 -16.40 22.49
CA TYR A 67 22.46 -17.71 23.06
C TYR A 67 23.55 -18.77 22.81
N GLY A 68 24.59 -18.45 22.03
CA GLY A 68 25.68 -19.35 21.68
C GLY A 68 25.44 -20.14 20.38
N PRO A 69 26.44 -20.92 19.93
CA PRO A 69 26.43 -21.58 18.63
C PRO A 69 25.43 -22.75 18.49
N THR A 70 24.82 -23.20 19.59
CA THR A 70 23.82 -24.28 19.59
C THR A 70 22.41 -23.79 19.32
N VAL A 71 22.21 -22.48 19.16
CA VAL A 71 20.93 -21.89 18.81
C VAL A 71 20.61 -22.15 17.34
N SER A 72 19.34 -22.38 17.04
CA SER A 72 18.84 -22.49 15.67
C SER A 72 17.74 -21.45 15.46
N THR A 73 17.75 -20.80 14.30
CA THR A 73 16.66 -19.91 13.88
C THR A 73 15.92 -20.62 12.75
N ILE A 74 14.62 -20.77 12.89
CA ILE A 74 13.75 -21.41 11.90
C ILE A 74 12.72 -20.35 11.50
N LEU A 75 12.42 -20.26 10.22
CA LEU A 75 11.31 -19.45 9.73
C LEU A 75 10.26 -20.39 9.13
N PRO A 76 9.28 -20.88 9.92
CA PRO A 76 8.24 -21.76 9.42
C PRO A 76 7.43 -21.06 8.33
N PHE A 77 7.15 -21.78 7.23
CA PHE A 77 6.46 -21.22 6.08
C PHE A 77 4.99 -20.84 6.38
N ASP A 78 4.35 -21.59 7.25
CA ASP A 78 2.96 -21.44 7.67
C ASP A 78 2.76 -20.21 8.57
N THR A 79 3.63 -20.02 9.56
CA THR A 79 3.52 -18.89 10.50
C THR A 79 4.25 -17.65 9.99
N GLY A 80 5.37 -17.83 9.28
CA GLY A 80 6.30 -16.77 8.92
C GLY A 80 6.76 -15.95 10.13
N ILE A 81 6.81 -16.55 11.32
CA ILE A 81 7.43 -15.99 12.52
C ILE A 81 8.81 -16.64 12.62
N ALA A 82 9.90 -15.87 12.76
CA ALA A 82 11.16 -16.51 13.07
C ALA A 82 11.10 -17.07 14.49
N GLU A 83 11.41 -18.34 14.65
CA GLU A 83 11.49 -19.07 15.90
C GLU A 83 12.95 -19.35 16.21
N VAL A 84 13.39 -18.89 17.38
CA VAL A 84 14.72 -19.17 17.91
C VAL A 84 14.59 -20.31 18.89
N ARG A 85 15.30 -21.41 18.63
CA ARG A 85 15.28 -22.61 19.45
C ARG A 85 16.65 -22.94 19.99
N LEU A 86 16.74 -23.18 21.30
CA LEU A 86 17.94 -23.65 21.99
C LEU A 86 17.70 -25.10 22.42
N ASN A 87 18.54 -26.03 21.95
CA ASN A 87 18.39 -27.47 22.22
C ASN A 87 16.98 -28.00 21.89
N GLY A 88 16.35 -27.48 20.83
CA GLY A 88 15.00 -27.86 20.40
C GLY A 88 13.85 -27.16 21.14
N ALA A 89 14.11 -26.43 22.22
CA ALA A 89 13.10 -25.65 22.94
C ALA A 89 12.99 -24.23 22.38
N LEU A 90 11.76 -23.74 22.16
CA LEU A 90 11.51 -22.36 21.74
C LEU A 90 11.89 -21.38 22.85
N VAL A 91 12.80 -20.45 22.54
CA VAL A 91 13.28 -19.44 23.49
C VAL A 91 12.90 -18.02 23.09
N GLU A 92 12.75 -17.75 21.79
CA GLU A 92 12.37 -16.42 21.31
C GLU A 92 11.61 -16.53 19.98
N THR A 93 10.77 -15.54 19.69
CA THR A 93 10.09 -15.40 18.39
C THR A 93 10.21 -13.98 17.87
N ASN A 94 10.39 -13.82 16.57
CA ASN A 94 10.38 -12.51 15.91
C ASN A 94 9.39 -12.49 14.73
N ALA A 95 8.35 -11.66 14.86
CA ALA A 95 7.32 -11.49 13.84
C ALA A 95 7.63 -10.35 12.84
N GLU A 96 8.61 -9.49 13.12
CA GLU A 96 8.90 -8.26 12.38
C GLU A 96 9.76 -8.48 11.13
N LEU A 97 10.45 -9.64 11.04
CA LEU A 97 11.22 -10.01 9.84
C LEU A 97 10.33 -10.21 8.60
N ARG A 98 9.05 -10.49 8.81
CA ARG A 98 8.07 -10.64 7.72
C ARG A 98 7.39 -9.31 7.48
N GLN A 99 7.59 -8.78 6.27
CA GLN A 99 7.05 -7.49 5.86
C GLN A 99 6.25 -7.62 4.57
N ILE A 100 5.38 -6.65 4.33
CA ILE A 100 4.63 -6.54 3.07
C ILE A 100 5.61 -6.25 1.92
N ASP A 101 5.66 -7.16 0.95
CA ASP A 101 6.57 -7.15 -0.20
C ASP A 101 5.87 -6.72 -1.50
N GLY A 102 4.54 -6.85 -1.54
CA GLY A 102 3.75 -6.43 -2.68
C GLY A 102 2.25 -6.50 -2.43
N VAL A 103 1.51 -5.88 -3.33
CA VAL A 103 0.05 -5.91 -3.38
C VAL A 103 -0.36 -6.29 -4.80
N ASP A 104 -1.27 -7.22 -4.92
CA ASP A 104 -1.82 -7.68 -6.20
C ASP A 104 -3.34 -7.68 -6.11
N GLY A 105 -4.01 -7.47 -7.24
CA GLY A 105 -5.44 -7.28 -7.21
C GLY A 105 -6.03 -6.86 -8.53
N LEU A 106 -7.22 -6.29 -8.41
CA LEU A 106 -8.02 -5.80 -9.51
C LEU A 106 -8.77 -4.55 -9.08
N PHE A 107 -8.66 -3.48 -9.86
CA PHE A 107 -9.59 -2.35 -9.81
C PHE A 107 -10.65 -2.50 -10.90
N LEU A 108 -11.89 -2.14 -10.56
CA LEU A 108 -13.06 -2.27 -11.40
C LEU A 108 -13.78 -0.92 -11.48
N LEU A 109 -14.08 -0.47 -12.69
CA LEU A 109 -14.90 0.71 -12.93
C LEU A 109 -16.28 0.30 -13.42
N GLY A 110 -17.33 0.87 -12.82
CA GLY A 110 -18.74 0.54 -13.17
C GLY A 110 -19.53 -0.03 -12.00
N SER A 111 -20.62 -0.75 -12.28
CA SER A 111 -21.43 -1.49 -11.29
C SER A 111 -21.14 -2.99 -11.34
N ASP A 112 -21.70 -3.79 -10.43
CA ASP A 112 -21.47 -5.25 -10.43
C ASP A 112 -22.07 -5.93 -11.68
N ASP A 113 -23.17 -5.37 -12.19
CA ASP A 113 -23.86 -5.84 -13.39
C ASP A 113 -23.33 -5.19 -14.68
N ASP A 114 -22.55 -4.11 -14.57
CA ASP A 114 -21.97 -3.38 -15.70
C ASP A 114 -20.54 -2.91 -15.41
N ILE A 115 -19.61 -3.87 -15.44
CA ILE A 115 -18.18 -3.60 -15.31
C ILE A 115 -17.62 -3.14 -16.65
N ARG A 116 -17.27 -1.86 -16.71
CA ARG A 116 -16.82 -1.16 -17.90
C ARG A 116 -15.33 -1.35 -18.16
N SER A 117 -14.52 -1.20 -17.12
CA SER A 117 -13.06 -1.35 -17.20
C SER A 117 -12.51 -2.18 -16.04
N ARG A 118 -11.42 -2.89 -16.32
CA ARG A 118 -10.73 -3.79 -15.39
C ARG A 118 -9.24 -3.48 -15.41
N PHE A 119 -8.65 -3.21 -14.26
CA PHE A 119 -7.22 -2.91 -14.14
C PHE A 119 -6.59 -3.95 -13.20
N PRO A 120 -6.24 -5.14 -13.72
CA PRO A 120 -5.50 -6.12 -12.93
C PRO A 120 -4.12 -5.57 -12.61
N PHE A 121 -3.60 -5.90 -11.43
CA PHE A 121 -2.29 -5.44 -11.02
C PHE A 121 -1.55 -6.41 -10.11
N ASP A 122 -0.24 -6.30 -10.14
CA ASP A 122 0.73 -6.90 -9.23
C ASP A 122 1.83 -5.84 -9.09
N VAL A 123 1.99 -5.26 -7.91
CA VAL A 123 2.93 -4.17 -7.65
C VAL A 123 3.75 -4.47 -6.40
N SER A 124 5.06 -4.57 -6.57
CA SER A 124 5.98 -4.75 -5.45
C SER A 124 6.24 -3.43 -4.73
N THR A 125 6.37 -3.50 -3.41
CA THR A 125 6.76 -2.36 -2.57
C THR A 125 8.26 -2.07 -2.61
N ARG A 126 9.08 -2.98 -3.16
CA ARG A 126 10.54 -2.93 -3.12
C ARG A 126 11.20 -2.88 -4.49
N GLN A 127 10.56 -3.43 -5.51
CA GLN A 127 11.13 -3.56 -6.84
C GLN A 127 10.21 -2.99 -7.91
N VAL A 128 10.81 -2.31 -8.88
CA VAL A 128 10.11 -1.92 -10.10
C VAL A 128 9.92 -3.17 -10.94
N MET A 129 8.67 -3.48 -11.27
CA MET A 129 8.41 -4.57 -12.19
C MET A 129 8.91 -4.21 -13.58
N ALA A 130 9.43 -5.19 -14.30
CA ALA A 130 9.72 -5.01 -15.72
C ALA A 130 8.43 -4.57 -16.44
N SER A 131 8.50 -3.43 -17.13
CA SER A 131 7.47 -3.02 -18.10
C SER A 131 7.27 -4.18 -19.08
N SER A 132 6.02 -4.55 -19.38
CA SER A 132 5.60 -5.76 -20.16
C SER A 132 5.37 -7.10 -19.42
N LYS A 133 5.02 -7.13 -18.13
CA LYS A 133 4.36 -8.35 -17.59
C LYS A 133 3.00 -8.54 -18.27
N SER A 134 2.83 -9.63 -19.01
CA SER A 134 1.57 -9.98 -19.69
C SER A 134 0.85 -11.19 -19.10
N SER A 135 1.37 -11.82 -18.04
CA SER A 135 0.69 -12.99 -17.44
C SER A 135 0.63 -12.93 -15.92
N ILE A 136 -0.44 -12.31 -15.42
CA ILE A 136 -0.83 -12.37 -14.01
C ILE A 136 -2.26 -12.89 -13.84
N ALA A 137 -3.06 -13.03 -14.92
CA ALA A 137 -4.47 -13.40 -14.82
C ALA A 137 -4.66 -14.75 -14.11
N ALA A 138 -3.89 -15.78 -14.47
CA ALA A 138 -3.99 -17.08 -13.81
C ALA A 138 -3.67 -17.02 -12.30
N GLY A 139 -2.64 -16.25 -11.93
CA GLY A 139 -2.26 -16.01 -10.54
C GLY A 139 -3.34 -15.27 -9.75
N LEU A 140 -3.84 -14.17 -10.33
CA LEU A 140 -4.92 -13.37 -9.76
C LEU A 140 -6.20 -14.18 -9.59
N ARG A 141 -6.64 -14.93 -10.61
CA ARG A 141 -7.85 -15.78 -10.52
C ARG A 141 -7.75 -16.79 -9.39
N ARG A 142 -6.60 -17.45 -9.25
CA ARG A 142 -6.37 -18.41 -8.16
C ARG A 142 -6.44 -17.74 -6.79
N ARG A 143 -5.85 -16.55 -6.66
CA ARG A 143 -5.76 -15.82 -5.39
C ARG A 143 -7.08 -15.17 -4.99
N LEU A 144 -7.80 -14.65 -5.98
CA LEU A 144 -9.04 -13.91 -5.82
C LEU A 144 -10.27 -14.78 -6.07
N LYS A 145 -10.15 -16.11 -6.01
CA LYS A 145 -11.21 -17.10 -6.31
C LYS A 145 -12.52 -16.92 -5.53
N LYS A 146 -12.50 -16.14 -4.44
CA LYS A 146 -13.69 -15.77 -3.64
C LYS A 146 -14.43 -14.55 -4.18
N SER A 147 -13.85 -13.83 -5.14
CA SER A 147 -14.46 -12.67 -5.80
C SER A 147 -15.49 -13.16 -6.84
N PRO A 148 -16.50 -12.34 -7.18
CA PRO A 148 -17.45 -12.67 -8.23
C PRO A 148 -16.76 -13.05 -9.55
N ALA A 149 -17.24 -14.10 -10.21
CA ALA A 149 -16.64 -14.60 -11.45
C ALA A 149 -16.58 -13.54 -12.55
N VAL A 150 -17.59 -12.67 -12.65
CA VAL A 150 -17.67 -11.56 -13.60
C VAL A 150 -16.56 -10.53 -13.43
N TRP A 151 -15.99 -10.40 -12.23
CA TRP A 151 -14.83 -9.53 -11.98
C TRP A 151 -13.58 -10.12 -12.62
N LEU A 152 -13.46 -11.45 -12.61
CA LEU A 152 -12.29 -12.19 -13.06
C LEU A 152 -12.36 -12.61 -14.55
N ASP A 153 -13.40 -12.16 -15.24
CA ASP A 153 -13.63 -12.38 -16.67
C ASP A 153 -12.82 -11.37 -17.51
N PHE A 154 -11.51 -11.60 -17.58
CA PHE A 154 -10.57 -10.89 -18.44
C PHE A 154 -9.43 -11.83 -18.85
N ALA A 155 -8.90 -11.70 -20.06
CA ALA A 155 -7.75 -12.45 -20.55
C ALA A 155 -6.45 -11.64 -20.43
N ASP A 156 -5.31 -12.33 -20.50
CA ASP A 156 -3.97 -11.71 -20.45
C ASP A 156 -3.73 -10.71 -21.61
N LYS A 157 -4.46 -10.83 -22.71
CA LYS A 157 -4.42 -9.90 -23.85
C LYS A 157 -5.22 -8.61 -23.63
N ASP A 158 -6.11 -8.58 -22.64
CA ASP A 158 -7.03 -7.45 -22.43
C ASP A 158 -6.39 -6.34 -21.59
N TRP A 159 -5.15 -6.52 -21.13
CA TRP A 159 -4.47 -5.57 -20.25
C TRP A 159 -2.96 -5.56 -20.46
N THR A 160 -2.29 -4.48 -20.06
CA THR A 160 -0.82 -4.34 -20.12
C THR A 160 -0.30 -3.52 -18.94
N PHE A 161 0.98 -3.72 -18.59
CA PHE A 161 1.75 -2.74 -17.82
C PHE A 161 2.71 -1.99 -18.76
N ASP A 162 2.43 -0.70 -18.96
CA ASP A 162 3.10 0.09 -19.98
C ASP A 162 4.36 0.79 -19.44
N HIS A 163 4.23 1.44 -18.28
CA HIS A 163 5.31 2.23 -17.68
C HIS A 163 5.33 2.04 -16.17
N CYS A 164 6.46 1.60 -15.62
CA CYS A 164 6.66 1.41 -14.19
C CYS A 164 7.86 2.24 -13.72
N VAL A 165 7.67 2.98 -12.62
CA VAL A 165 8.72 3.83 -12.03
C VAL A 165 8.96 3.47 -10.58
N ALA A 166 10.24 3.46 -10.19
CA ALA A 166 10.62 3.51 -8.78
C ALA A 166 10.29 4.89 -8.24
N ARG A 167 9.72 4.94 -7.04
CA ARG A 167 9.53 6.19 -6.33
C ARG A 167 10.68 6.41 -5.36
N PRO A 168 11.12 7.66 -5.20
CA PRO A 168 12.16 7.98 -4.24
C PRO A 168 11.68 7.68 -2.82
N LYS A 169 12.62 7.58 -1.87
CA LYS A 169 12.31 7.16 -0.49
C LYS A 169 11.31 8.10 0.21
N ASP A 170 11.37 9.38 -0.09
CA ASP A 170 10.44 10.43 0.37
C ASP A 170 9.13 10.49 -0.43
N LEU A 171 8.98 9.62 -1.43
CA LEU A 171 7.85 9.56 -2.36
C LEU A 171 7.58 10.89 -3.10
N GLY A 172 8.63 11.71 -3.29
CA GLY A 172 8.56 13.00 -3.97
C GLY A 172 8.05 14.14 -3.08
N LEU A 173 7.91 13.91 -1.77
CA LEU A 173 7.42 14.90 -0.81
C LEU A 173 8.55 15.65 -0.06
N GLY A 174 9.81 15.41 -0.40
CA GLY A 174 10.96 16.07 0.21
C GLY A 174 11.08 15.82 1.71
N TRP A 175 11.29 16.89 2.48
CA TRP A 175 11.45 16.82 3.93
C TRP A 175 10.19 16.30 4.63
N VAL A 176 8.99 16.56 4.08
CA VAL A 176 7.72 16.06 4.62
C VAL A 176 7.67 14.54 4.52
N GLY A 177 8.08 13.98 3.38
CA GLY A 177 8.12 12.52 3.20
C GLY A 177 9.07 11.83 4.18
N THR A 178 10.22 12.45 4.43
CA THR A 178 11.17 11.97 5.45
C THR A 178 10.56 12.01 6.86
N ALA A 179 9.89 13.10 7.24
CA ALA A 179 9.23 13.25 8.53
C ALA A 179 8.09 12.24 8.74
N LEU A 180 7.38 11.89 7.66
CA LEU A 180 6.34 10.87 7.63
C LEU A 180 6.89 9.43 7.57
N ARG A 181 8.21 9.24 7.59
CA ARG A 181 8.89 7.93 7.51
C ARG A 181 8.46 7.12 6.29
N LEU A 182 8.28 7.80 5.16
CA LEU A 182 8.05 7.15 3.88
C LEU A 182 9.33 6.41 3.46
N ARG A 183 9.18 5.21 2.90
CA ARG A 183 10.28 4.28 2.59
C ARG A 183 10.48 4.04 1.09
N GLY A 184 9.62 4.61 0.26
CA GLY A 184 9.60 4.41 -1.19
C GLY A 184 8.45 3.49 -1.64
N GLY A 185 8.51 3.10 -2.91
CA GLY A 185 7.59 2.14 -3.50
C GLY A 185 7.56 2.26 -5.02
N THR A 186 6.62 1.57 -5.66
CA THR A 186 6.55 1.50 -7.13
C THR A 186 5.23 2.08 -7.62
N ALA A 187 5.24 2.68 -8.82
CA ALA A 187 4.01 3.05 -9.51
C ALA A 187 4.04 2.58 -10.96
N CYS A 188 2.95 1.98 -11.43
CA CYS A 188 2.84 1.43 -12.78
C CYS A 188 1.55 1.91 -13.45
N ILE A 189 1.60 2.18 -14.76
CA ILE A 189 0.40 2.40 -15.57
C ILE A 189 -0.10 1.05 -16.07
N ALA A 190 -1.30 0.68 -15.63
CA ALA A 190 -2.06 -0.44 -16.16
C ALA A 190 -2.96 0.05 -17.31
N GLY A 191 -2.76 -0.48 -18.51
CA GLY A 191 -3.64 -0.31 -19.66
C GLY A 191 -4.72 -1.38 -19.68
N TRP A 192 -5.95 -1.00 -19.98
CA TRP A 192 -7.06 -1.91 -20.25
C TRP A 192 -7.51 -1.72 -21.70
N HIS A 193 -7.63 -2.81 -22.44
CA HIS A 193 -7.93 -2.87 -23.88
C HIS A 193 -9.30 -3.51 -24.17
N GLY A 194 -10.09 -3.81 -23.15
CA GLY A 194 -11.41 -4.41 -23.29
C GLY A 194 -12.52 -3.40 -23.62
N LYS A 195 -13.74 -3.70 -23.15
CA LYS A 195 -15.01 -3.04 -23.56
C LYS A 195 -14.97 -1.50 -23.50
N GLU A 196 -14.49 -0.93 -22.40
CA GLU A 196 -14.16 0.50 -22.30
C GLU A 196 -12.68 0.66 -21.97
N ALA A 197 -11.87 0.80 -23.01
CA ALA A 197 -10.42 0.97 -22.89
C ALA A 197 -10.05 2.18 -22.01
N GLY A 198 -8.97 2.04 -21.25
CA GLY A 198 -8.53 3.08 -20.31
C GLY A 198 -7.16 2.81 -19.73
N ARG A 199 -6.63 3.79 -18.99
CA ARG A 199 -5.32 3.70 -18.35
C ARG A 199 -5.45 4.10 -16.89
N MET A 200 -4.88 3.31 -16.00
CA MET A 200 -4.89 3.56 -14.57
C MET A 200 -3.47 3.55 -14.01
N LEU A 201 -3.05 4.64 -13.39
CA LEU A 201 -1.85 4.66 -12.56
C LEU A 201 -2.11 3.92 -11.26
N ILE A 202 -1.33 2.91 -10.92
CA ILE A 202 -1.46 2.14 -9.69
C ILE A 202 -0.12 2.22 -8.96
N GLY A 203 -0.11 2.86 -7.79
CA GLY A 203 1.12 3.09 -7.03
C GLY A 203 1.06 2.59 -5.59
N THR A 204 2.08 1.83 -5.17
CA THR A 204 2.28 1.38 -3.78
C THR A 204 3.24 2.28 -3.04
N ALA A 205 2.85 2.80 -1.89
CA ALA A 205 3.66 3.63 -1.02
C ALA A 205 3.89 2.89 0.29
N VAL A 206 5.12 2.82 0.78
CA VAL A 206 5.39 2.26 2.11
C VAL A 206 5.66 3.40 3.08
N ALA A 207 4.94 3.38 4.20
CA ALA A 207 5.16 4.24 5.34
C ALA A 207 5.43 3.38 6.58
N ASP A 208 6.52 3.69 7.30
CA ASP A 208 6.77 3.13 8.63
C ASP A 208 6.06 4.01 9.69
N GLY A 209 4.76 4.19 9.45
CA GLY A 209 3.89 5.07 10.18
C GLY A 209 3.41 4.50 11.51
N ASP A 210 2.99 5.38 12.39
CA ASP A 210 2.23 5.00 13.58
C ASP A 210 0.73 5.25 13.32
N PRO A 211 -0.19 4.74 14.18
CA PRO A 211 -1.63 4.92 14.00
C PRO A 211 -2.11 6.37 13.77
N TRP A 212 -1.30 7.37 14.15
CA TRP A 212 -1.57 8.79 13.92
C TRP A 212 -1.60 9.17 12.44
N MET A 213 -1.01 8.39 11.53
CA MET A 213 -1.02 8.70 10.08
C MET A 213 -2.37 8.44 9.42
N ARG A 214 -3.25 7.65 10.05
CA ARG A 214 -4.54 7.25 9.46
C ARG A 214 -5.43 8.41 9.01
N PRO A 215 -5.61 9.49 9.79
CA PRO A 215 -6.40 10.65 9.37
C PRO A 215 -5.81 11.36 8.14
N PHE A 216 -4.50 11.25 7.94
CA PHE A 216 -3.76 11.94 6.86
C PHE A 216 -3.55 11.05 5.62
N SER A 217 -3.86 9.75 5.72
CA SER A 217 -3.59 8.76 4.68
C SER A 217 -4.11 9.16 3.30
N ARG A 218 -5.31 9.75 3.23
CA ARG A 218 -5.90 10.25 1.99
C ARG A 218 -5.07 11.35 1.34
N ARG A 219 -4.69 12.36 2.14
CA ARG A 219 -3.89 13.48 1.66
C ARG A 219 -2.49 13.04 1.24
N ILE A 220 -1.91 12.12 2.00
CA ILE A 220 -0.63 11.48 1.66
C ILE A 220 -0.78 10.78 0.30
N CYS A 221 -1.81 9.96 0.13
CA CYS A 221 -2.06 9.28 -1.14
C CYS A 221 -2.26 10.24 -2.31
N ARG A 222 -3.06 11.28 -2.13
CA ARG A 222 -3.26 12.34 -3.14
C ARG A 222 -1.94 13.00 -3.54
N ALA A 223 -1.15 13.46 -2.57
CA ALA A 223 0.11 14.15 -2.81
C ALA A 223 1.12 13.24 -3.54
N ILE A 224 1.21 11.97 -3.12
CA ILE A 224 2.06 10.98 -3.77
C ILE A 224 1.61 10.72 -5.22
N THR A 225 0.30 10.60 -5.45
CA THR A 225 -0.24 10.40 -6.80
C THR A 225 0.01 11.62 -7.69
N GLU A 226 -0.20 12.84 -7.20
CA GLU A 226 0.09 14.09 -7.91
C GLU A 226 1.58 14.17 -8.29
N ALA A 227 2.48 13.92 -7.34
CA ALA A 227 3.92 13.90 -7.59
C ALA A 227 4.30 12.84 -8.66
N THR A 228 3.68 11.66 -8.60
CA THR A 228 3.92 10.61 -9.60
C THR A 228 3.41 11.03 -10.98
N LEU A 229 2.23 11.65 -11.08
CA LEU A 229 1.70 12.15 -12.35
C LEU A 229 2.56 13.25 -12.95
N GLN A 230 3.10 14.15 -12.12
CA GLN A 230 4.04 15.19 -12.57
C GLN A 230 5.35 14.59 -13.10
N GLN A 231 5.89 13.57 -12.42
CA GLN A 231 7.06 12.85 -12.89
C GLN A 231 6.80 12.20 -14.27
N LEU A 232 5.67 11.50 -14.41
CA LEU A 232 5.29 10.85 -15.67
C LEU A 232 5.12 11.86 -16.81
N ALA A 233 4.48 13.01 -16.53
CA ALA A 233 4.33 14.07 -17.50
C ALA A 233 5.68 14.66 -17.93
N ALA A 234 6.63 14.83 -16.99
CA ALA A 234 7.98 15.30 -17.29
C ALA A 234 8.78 14.28 -18.13
N GLU A 235 8.49 12.99 -17.98
CA GLU A 235 9.05 11.90 -18.80
C GLU A 235 8.35 11.76 -20.17
N GLY A 236 7.34 12.58 -20.47
CA GLY A 236 6.59 12.54 -21.73
C GLY A 236 5.61 11.36 -21.83
N VAL A 237 5.25 10.75 -20.71
CA VAL A 237 4.32 9.61 -20.65
C VAL A 237 2.88 10.12 -20.71
N ASP A 238 2.06 9.49 -21.55
CA ASP A 238 0.63 9.82 -21.68
C ASP A 238 -0.09 9.76 -20.34
N GLN A 239 -0.85 10.82 -20.06
CA GLN A 239 -1.60 10.96 -18.81
C GLN A 239 -2.66 9.85 -18.69
N PRO A 240 -2.66 9.07 -17.59
CA PRO A 240 -3.70 8.10 -17.33
C PRO A 240 -5.02 8.79 -17.01
N THR A 241 -6.14 8.13 -17.30
CA THR A 241 -7.49 8.65 -17.00
C THR A 241 -7.91 8.40 -15.56
N HIS A 242 -7.26 7.44 -14.90
CA HIS A 242 -7.54 7.06 -13.52
C HIS A 242 -6.24 6.87 -12.75
N ALA A 243 -6.30 6.97 -11.42
CA ALA A 243 -5.18 6.67 -10.55
C ALA A 243 -5.63 6.01 -9.24
N ALA A 244 -4.81 5.14 -8.69
CA ALA A 244 -4.96 4.54 -7.37
C ALA A 244 -3.66 4.61 -6.58
N CYS A 245 -3.81 4.88 -5.29
CA CYS A 245 -2.77 4.82 -4.30
C CYS A 245 -3.05 3.67 -3.33
N LEU A 246 -2.02 2.84 -3.11
CA LEU A 246 -1.98 1.75 -2.15
C LEU A 246 -0.95 2.12 -1.07
N LEU A 247 -1.38 2.71 0.03
CA LEU A 247 -0.50 3.10 1.13
C LEU A 247 -0.40 1.97 2.16
N VAL A 248 0.79 1.36 2.21
CA VAL A 248 1.18 0.37 3.20
C VAL A 248 1.72 1.09 4.43
N ASP A 249 0.87 1.26 5.43
CA ASP A 249 1.20 1.73 6.79
C ASP A 249 1.61 0.54 7.66
N ARG A 250 2.70 0.64 8.44
CA ARG A 250 3.23 -0.44 9.30
C ARG A 250 3.44 -1.74 8.52
N PRO A 251 4.44 -1.79 7.63
CA PRO A 251 4.66 -2.94 6.74
C PRO A 251 4.98 -4.25 7.48
N ALA A 252 5.41 -4.20 8.75
CA ALA A 252 5.62 -5.37 9.60
C ALA A 252 4.32 -5.93 10.21
N TYR A 253 3.20 -5.20 10.12
CA TYR A 253 1.93 -5.63 10.68
C TYR A 253 1.21 -6.57 9.72
N ARG A 254 0.97 -7.82 10.17
CA ARG A 254 0.49 -8.94 9.34
C ARG A 254 -0.91 -8.78 8.75
N SER A 255 -1.76 -7.98 9.40
CA SER A 255 -3.14 -7.81 8.97
C SER A 255 -3.23 -6.72 7.91
N ALA A 256 -3.42 -7.12 6.65
CA ALA A 256 -3.62 -6.19 5.53
C ALA A 256 -4.65 -5.09 5.84
N ARG A 257 -5.79 -5.43 6.47
CA ARG A 257 -6.83 -4.46 6.84
C ARG A 257 -6.33 -3.36 7.79
N LYS A 258 -5.33 -3.65 8.62
CA LYS A 258 -4.76 -2.65 9.55
C LYS A 258 -3.55 -1.93 8.95
N SER A 259 -3.01 -2.41 7.85
CA SER A 259 -1.74 -1.96 7.28
C SER A 259 -1.88 -1.36 5.88
N LEU A 260 -3.05 -1.45 5.25
CA LEU A 260 -3.26 -1.01 3.88
C LEU A 260 -4.40 0.01 3.81
N VAL A 261 -4.10 1.17 3.24
CA VAL A 261 -5.07 2.19 2.85
C VAL A 261 -5.10 2.26 1.32
N VAL A 262 -6.30 2.42 0.78
CA VAL A 262 -6.55 2.44 -0.67
C VAL A 262 -7.36 3.69 -0.98
N ASP A 263 -6.87 4.49 -1.92
CA ASP A 263 -7.59 5.64 -2.48
C ASP A 263 -7.50 5.63 -4.00
N ALA A 264 -8.53 6.16 -4.65
CA ALA A 264 -8.65 6.15 -6.09
C ALA A 264 -9.26 7.46 -6.61
N TYR A 265 -8.83 7.85 -7.81
CA TYR A 265 -9.06 9.15 -8.40
C TYR A 265 -9.34 9.02 -9.89
N ALA A 266 -10.29 9.81 -10.38
CA ALA A 266 -10.37 10.19 -11.77
C ALA A 266 -9.37 11.32 -12.02
N VAL A 267 -8.64 11.24 -13.11
CA VAL A 267 -7.62 12.23 -13.49
C VAL A 267 -8.22 13.11 -14.58
N ALA A 268 -8.47 14.38 -14.28
CA ALA A 268 -8.98 15.33 -15.27
C ALA A 268 -7.84 15.91 -16.13
N ALA A 269 -8.21 16.59 -17.21
CA ALA A 269 -7.26 17.30 -18.06
C ALA A 269 -6.41 18.27 -17.24
N GLY A 270 -5.08 18.18 -17.37
CA GLY A 270 -4.13 18.96 -16.57
C GLY A 270 -3.70 18.30 -15.26
N GLY A 271 -4.13 17.06 -14.99
CA GLY A 271 -3.67 16.26 -13.84
C GLY A 271 -4.40 16.52 -12.52
N GLU A 272 -5.51 17.25 -12.55
CA GLU A 272 -6.36 17.43 -11.37
C GLU A 272 -6.96 16.09 -10.93
N LEU A 273 -6.77 15.72 -9.65
CA LEU A 273 -7.32 14.50 -9.07
C LEU A 273 -8.71 14.72 -8.47
N ARG A 274 -9.70 14.00 -8.99
CA ARG A 274 -11.07 13.97 -8.47
C ARG A 274 -11.33 12.64 -7.79
N ARG A 275 -11.74 12.67 -6.53
CA ARG A 275 -11.94 11.45 -5.73
C ARG A 275 -13.05 10.60 -6.32
N MET A 276 -12.80 9.30 -6.47
CA MET A 276 -13.83 8.33 -6.85
C MET A 276 -14.50 7.76 -5.62
N ASP A 277 -15.77 7.40 -5.75
CA ASP A 277 -16.51 6.77 -4.65
C ASP A 277 -16.23 5.27 -4.62
N PHE A 278 -15.90 4.77 -3.43
CA PHE A 278 -15.81 3.33 -3.19
C PHE A 278 -17.19 2.81 -2.82
N ASN A 279 -17.79 2.01 -3.70
CA ASN A 279 -18.87 1.14 -3.25
C ASN A 279 -18.19 0.00 -2.50
N ARG A 280 -18.27 0.04 -1.16
CA ARG A 280 -17.65 -0.99 -0.31
C ARG A 280 -18.25 -2.33 -0.67
N SER A 281 -17.49 -3.18 -1.37
CA SER A 281 -17.77 -4.61 -1.36
C SER A 281 -17.82 -5.07 0.09
N PRO A 282 -18.76 -5.95 0.48
CA PRO A 282 -18.80 -6.47 1.84
C PRO A 282 -17.45 -7.10 2.18
N PRO A 283 -16.95 -6.94 3.42
CA PRO A 283 -15.73 -7.62 3.82
C PRO A 283 -15.92 -9.14 3.66
N PRO A 284 -14.86 -9.88 3.31
CA PRO A 284 -14.89 -11.34 3.26
C PRO A 284 -15.17 -11.97 4.63
#